data_AF-A0A5E4D3P9-F1
#
_entry.id   AF-A0A5E4D3P9-F1
#
_cell.length_a   1.000
_cell.length_b   1.000
_cell.length_c   1.000
_cell.angle_alpha   90.00
_cell.angle_beta   90.00
_cell.angle_gamma   90.00
#
_symmetry.space_group_name_H-M   'P 1'
#
loop_
_entity.id
_entity.type
_entity.pdbx_description
1 polymer ?
#
loop_
_entity_poly.entity_id
_entity_poly.type
_entity_poly.pdbx_seq_one_letter_code
_entity_poly.pdbx_strand_id
1 'polypeptide(L)' 'KAILEPTHSWNAENDETQSYHKGNSDLPEFGHIGIAVSDVHGVCKRFEELGVKFVKKPDGGKMKGLAFIQDPDGYWI' A
#
# COMPACT_ATOMS: atom_id res chain seq x y z
N LYS A 1 -20.00 -5.92 -3.70
CA LYS A 1 -19.62 -4.53 -4.08
C LYS A 1 -18.75 -3.99 -2.95
N ALA A 2 -17.57 -3.48 -3.26
CA ALA A 2 -16.76 -2.69 -2.33
C ALA A 2 -16.80 -1.23 -2.81
N ILE A 3 -16.69 -0.28 -1.88
CA ILE A 3 -16.64 1.16 -2.15
C ILE A 3 -15.32 1.67 -1.59
N LEU A 4 -14.58 2.42 -2.40
CA LEU A 4 -13.41 3.17 -1.97
C LEU A 4 -13.79 4.66 -2.03
N GLU A 5 -13.69 5.35 -0.89
CA GLU A 5 -13.97 6.77 -0.78
C GLU A 5 -12.72 7.50 -0.28
N PRO A 6 -11.94 8.13 -1.18
CA PRO A 6 -10.79 8.93 -0.79
C PRO A 6 -11.25 10.18 -0.03
N THR A 7 -10.71 10.39 1.17
CA THR A 7 -10.95 11.61 1.96
C THR A 7 -9.66 12.39 2.08
N HIS A 8 -9.73 13.70 1.88
CA HIS A 8 -8.62 14.61 2.12
C HIS A 8 -8.96 15.53 3.30
N SER A 9 -8.17 15.41 4.37
CA SER A 9 -8.28 16.27 5.56
C SER A 9 -7.39 17.50 5.38
N TRP A 10 -8.00 18.67 5.24
CA TRP A 10 -7.27 19.92 5.01
C TRP A 10 -6.40 20.31 6.22
N ASN A 11 -5.16 20.73 5.96
CA ASN A 11 -4.13 21.11 6.94
C ASN A 11 -3.48 19.95 7.71
N ALA A 12 -3.93 18.71 7.50
CA ALA A 12 -3.32 17.54 8.11
C ALA A 12 -1.86 17.34 7.67
N GLU A 13 -1.51 17.81 6.47
CA GLU A 13 -0.16 17.78 5.92
C GLU A 13 0.85 18.65 6.69
N ASN A 14 0.36 19.59 7.51
CA ASN A 14 1.19 20.47 8.34
C ASN A 14 1.19 20.07 9.82
N ASP A 15 0.46 19.00 10.19
CA ASP A 15 0.32 18.54 11.56
C ASP A 15 1.13 17.25 11.77
N GLU A 16 2.27 17.37 12.45
CA GLU A 16 3.14 16.23 12.77
C GLU A 16 2.51 15.24 13.77
N THR A 17 1.42 15.62 14.45
CA THR A 17 0.71 14.76 15.40
C THR A 17 -0.37 13.91 14.74
N GLN A 18 -0.72 14.23 13.49
CA GLN A 18 -1.73 13.48 12.75
C GLN A 18 -1.23 12.06 12.47
N SER A 19 -2.09 11.08 12.78
CA SER A 19 -1.82 9.67 12.48
C SER A 19 -3.10 8.95 12.04
N TYR A 20 -2.95 8.02 11.10
CA TYR A 20 -4.05 7.21 10.59
C TYR A 20 -3.88 5.75 11.02
N HIS A 21 -4.98 5.13 11.46
CA HIS A 21 -5.02 3.70 11.72
C HIS A 21 -5.10 2.94 10.40
N LYS A 22 -4.05 2.16 10.12
CA LYS A 22 -3.83 1.50 8.82
C LYS A 22 -4.21 0.01 8.78
N GLY A 23 -4.96 -0.46 9.80
CA GLY A 23 -5.66 -1.75 9.87
C GLY A 23 -4.83 -3.04 9.81
N ASN A 24 -3.60 -2.99 9.29
CA ASN A 24 -2.60 -4.08 9.33
C ASN A 24 -1.61 -3.93 10.50
N SER A 25 -2.01 -3.22 11.55
CA SER A 25 -1.20 -3.01 12.76
C SER A 25 -1.82 -3.77 13.94
N ASP A 26 -1.93 -3.18 15.12
CA ASP A 26 -2.27 -3.90 16.36
C ASP A 26 -3.71 -4.42 16.41
N LEU A 27 -4.64 -3.83 15.66
CA LEU A 27 -6.03 -4.26 15.55
C LEU A 27 -6.37 -4.58 14.09
N PRO A 28 -6.86 -5.79 13.77
CA PRO A 28 -7.17 -6.17 12.39
C PRO A 28 -8.47 -5.49 11.94
N GLU A 29 -8.33 -4.50 11.08
CA GLU A 29 -9.44 -3.80 10.43
C GLU A 29 -9.29 -3.86 8.90
N PHE A 30 -9.19 -2.71 8.22
CA PHE A 30 -8.95 -2.65 6.78
C PHE A 30 -7.59 -3.28 6.42
N GLY A 31 -7.60 -4.19 5.44
CA GLY A 31 -6.40 -4.88 4.98
C GLY A 31 -5.66 -4.11 3.90
N HIS A 32 -6.16 -4.13 2.67
CA HIS A 32 -5.47 -3.52 1.53
C HIS A 32 -6.46 -3.22 0.41
N ILE A 33 -6.05 -2.34 -0.50
CA ILE A 33 -6.63 -2.29 -1.84
C ILE A 33 -5.82 -3.20 -2.77
N GLY A 34 -6.38 -3.58 -3.91
CA GLY A 34 -5.68 -4.39 -4.91
C GLY A 34 -5.77 -3.75 -6.29
N ILE A 35 -4.63 -3.69 -6.99
CA ILE A 35 -4.54 -3.18 -8.36
C ILE A 35 -4.13 -4.33 -9.29
N ALA A 36 -4.99 -4.63 -10.26
CA ALA A 36 -4.68 -5.60 -11.29
C ALA A 36 -3.80 -4.95 -12.37
N VAL A 37 -2.67 -5.60 -12.68
CA VAL A 37 -1.72 -5.14 -13.70
C VAL A 37 -1.42 -6.28 -14.66
N SER A 38 -1.04 -5.93 -15.90
CA SER A 38 -0.71 -6.91 -16.94
C SER A 38 0.64 -7.60 -16.72
N ASP A 39 1.59 -6.92 -16.05
CA ASP A 39 2.92 -7.47 -15.72
C ASP A 39 3.35 -7.00 -14.33
N VAL A 40 3.26 -7.90 -13.35
CA VAL A 40 3.63 -7.60 -11.96
C VAL A 40 5.13 -7.37 -11.81
N HIS A 41 5.97 -8.09 -12.55
CA HIS A 41 7.43 -7.99 -12.40
C HIS A 41 7.95 -6.68 -12.99
N GLY A 42 7.49 -6.30 -14.18
CA GLY A 42 7.83 -5.01 -14.80
C GLY A 42 7.39 -3.83 -13.95
N VAL A 43 6.18 -3.88 -13.39
CA VAL A 43 5.67 -2.85 -12.47
C VAL A 43 6.47 -2.79 -11.18
N CYS A 44 6.78 -3.93 -10.56
CA CYS A 44 7.60 -3.97 -9.34
C CYS A 44 9.00 -3.41 -9.58
N LYS A 45 9.63 -3.69 -10.73
CA LYS A 45 10.93 -3.10 -11.08
C LYS A 45 10.86 -1.57 -11.13
N ARG A 46 9.83 -1.02 -11.78
CA ARG A 46 9.58 0.43 -11.81
C ARG A 46 9.37 1.00 -10.41
N PHE A 47 8.65 0.31 -9.54
CA PHE A 47 8.47 0.72 -8.15
C PHE A 47 9.77 0.73 -7.36
N GLU A 48 10.66 -0.25 -7.56
CA GLU A 48 12.00 -0.24 -6.97
C GLU A 48 12.85 0.94 -7.46
N GLU A 49 12.83 1.24 -8.76
CA GLU A 49 13.54 2.40 -9.34
C GLU A 49 13.03 3.74 -8.79
N LEU A 50 11.74 3.81 -8.45
CA LEU A 50 11.12 4.99 -7.84
C LEU A 50 11.25 5.04 -6.30
N GLY A 51 11.92 4.07 -5.69
CA GLY A 51 12.12 4.03 -4.24
C GLY A 51 10.86 3.69 -3.44
N VAL A 52 9.87 3.04 -4.05
CA VAL A 52 8.64 2.61 -3.37
C VAL A 52 8.97 1.55 -2.33
N LYS A 53 8.32 1.64 -1.16
CA LYS A 53 8.52 0.71 -0.06
C LYS A 53 7.73 -0.57 -0.29
N PHE A 54 8.40 -1.72 -0.27
CA PHE A 54 7.76 -3.03 -0.38
C PHE A 54 7.48 -3.64 0.99
N VAL A 55 6.26 -4.11 1.19
CA VAL A 55 5.92 -5.06 2.26
C VAL A 55 6.36 -6.46 1.85
N LYS A 56 6.06 -6.82 0.59
CA LYS A 56 6.37 -8.13 0.01
C LYS A 56 6.73 -7.97 -1.46
N LYS A 57 7.93 -8.41 -1.84
CA LYS A 57 8.34 -8.50 -3.25
C LYS A 57 7.56 -9.61 -4.00
N PRO A 58 7.43 -9.55 -5.33
CA PRO A 58 6.64 -10.51 -6.11
C PRO A 58 7.03 -11.98 -5.87
N ASP A 59 8.30 -12.22 -5.54
CA ASP A 59 8.84 -13.55 -5.25
C ASP A 59 9.16 -13.79 -3.76
N GLY A 60 8.81 -12.85 -2.88
CA GLY A 60 9.19 -12.86 -1.46
C GLY A 60 8.40 -13.84 -0.57
N GLY A 61 7.56 -14.71 -1.12
CA GLY A 61 6.78 -15.67 -0.35
C GLY A 61 6.38 -16.92 -1.13
N LYS A 62 5.46 -17.71 -0.56
CA LYS A 62 4.93 -18.94 -1.20
C LYS A 62 4.16 -18.65 -2.48
N MET A 63 3.38 -17.58 -2.50
CA MET A 63 2.69 -17.10 -3.70
C MET A 63 3.61 -16.19 -4.51
N LYS A 64 3.96 -16.65 -5.71
CA LYS A 64 4.76 -15.95 -6.71
C LYS A 64 3.88 -15.10 -7.63
N GLY A 65 4.44 -14.02 -8.18
CA GLY A 65 3.70 -13.09 -9.05
C GLY A 65 2.71 -12.19 -8.30
N LEU A 66 2.87 -12.02 -6.98
CA LEU A 66 2.06 -11.12 -6.16
C LEU A 66 2.95 -10.32 -5.21
N ALA A 67 2.86 -9.00 -5.30
CA ALA A 67 3.59 -8.06 -4.48
C ALA A 67 2.63 -7.25 -3.59
N PHE A 68 3.17 -6.71 -2.50
CA PHE A 68 2.52 -5.71 -1.66
C PHE A 68 3.48 -4.53 -1.45
N ILE A 69 2.99 -3.32 -1.69
CA ILE A 69 3.72 -2.06 -1.45
C ILE A 69 3.03 -1.22 -0.37
N GLN A 70 3.72 -0.18 0.09
CA GLN A 70 3.14 0.83 0.98
C GLN A 70 3.07 2.19 0.31
N ASP A 71 1.97 2.88 0.55
CA ASP A 71 1.86 4.32 0.29
C ASP A 71 2.55 5.14 1.41
N PRO A 72 2.61 6.48 1.30
CA PRO A 72 3.23 7.33 2.32
C PRO A 72 2.58 7.22 3.71
N ASP A 73 1.27 7.00 3.80
CA ASP A 73 0.54 6.82 5.06
C ASP A 73 0.78 5.41 5.65
N GLY A 74 1.25 4.47 4.83
CA GLY A 74 1.65 3.11 5.18
C GLY A 74 0.57 2.05 4.95
N TYR A 75 -0.51 2.39 4.25
CA TYR A 75 -1.53 1.43 3.80
C TYR A 75 -0.93 0.46 2.77
N TRP A 76 -1.43 -0.78 2.79
CA TRP A 76 -0.97 -1.81 1.88
C TRP A 76 -1.77 -1.77 0.58
N ILE A 77 -1.05 -1.96 -0.53
CA ILE A 77 -1.56 -2.03 -1.90
C ILE A 77 -0.98 -3.26 -2.58
#